data_AF-A0A329CV49-F1
#
_entry.id   AF-A0A329CV49-F1
#
_cell.length_a   1.000
_cell.length_b   1.000
_cell.length_c   1.000
_cell.angle_alpha   90.00
_cell.angle_beta   90.00
_cell.angle_gamma   90.00
#
_symmetry.space_group_name_H-M   'P 1'
#
loop_
_entity.id
_entity.type
_entity.pdbx_description
1 polymer ?
#
loop_
_entity_poly.entity_id
_entity_poly.type
_entity_poly.pdbx_seq_one_letter_code
_entity_poly.pdbx_strand_id
1 'polypeptide(L)'
;MLDKGKDLDWFNSPVIIALTVFAIISFVFFLIWEFTEKNPIIDIRLFAGRNFLGGTVAISIAYAVFFSNLVILPQWMQGFLDYRSVDAGLATAPLGIFAVLLAPVMAKLMPKSDARVLATLAFVGFAAVFFMRSHYTTGVDTWTLVLPTLLQGIPTALFFVPLTAIILSGLAPNRIPAAAGLSNFVRVFAGAVGTSLVSTGWNNRTILHHSQLAEQTSVNNPVFTQGLDALQATLGGSPDQAMAYFEHSLNAQAAMLGLNDIFWISSVIFIAIVPLIWVTKPSKDASAAAAGAGGH
;
A
#
# COMPACT_ATOMS: atom_id res chain seq x y z
N MET A 1 2.92 10.14 -15.55
CA MET A 1 1.88 9.28 -16.15
C MET A 1 1.05 8.57 -15.08
N LEU A 2 1.67 7.82 -14.17
CA LEU A 2 0.96 6.97 -13.21
C LEU A 2 0.12 7.78 -12.21
N ASP A 3 0.68 8.87 -11.66
CA ASP A 3 -0.07 9.71 -10.70
C ASP A 3 -1.26 10.45 -11.33
N LYS A 4 -1.11 10.83 -12.61
CA LYS A 4 -2.17 11.48 -13.40
C LYS A 4 -3.04 10.48 -14.16
N GLY A 5 -2.80 9.18 -13.99
CA GLY A 5 -3.48 8.08 -14.67
C GLY A 5 -4.98 8.24 -14.56
N LYS A 6 -5.45 8.31 -13.32
CA LYS A 6 -6.86 8.50 -12.99
C LYS A 6 -7.42 9.82 -13.54
N ASP A 7 -6.72 10.94 -13.31
CA ASP A 7 -7.20 12.28 -13.66
C ASP A 7 -7.38 12.48 -15.17
N LEU A 8 -6.57 11.78 -15.98
CA LEU A 8 -6.56 11.89 -17.43
C LEU A 8 -7.11 10.63 -18.11
N ASP A 9 -7.90 9.80 -17.43
CA ASP A 9 -8.52 8.60 -18.04
C ASP A 9 -7.54 7.59 -18.69
N TRP A 10 -6.39 7.38 -18.05
CA TRP A 10 -5.40 6.35 -18.40
C TRP A 10 -5.03 6.36 -19.90
N PHE A 11 -5.05 5.20 -20.55
CA PHE A 11 -4.65 5.05 -21.95
C PHE A 11 -5.67 5.60 -22.95
N ASN A 12 -6.78 6.19 -22.49
CA ASN A 12 -7.63 6.99 -23.37
C ASN A 12 -7.09 8.42 -23.57
N SER A 13 -6.16 8.88 -22.71
CA SER A 13 -5.53 10.19 -22.90
C SER A 13 -4.29 10.13 -23.77
N PRO A 14 -4.21 10.95 -24.83
CA PRO A 14 -3.01 11.07 -25.66
C PRO A 14 -1.81 11.58 -24.85
N VAL A 15 -2.03 12.32 -23.76
CA VAL A 15 -0.97 12.78 -22.85
C VAL A 15 -0.37 11.60 -22.10
N ILE A 16 -1.20 10.68 -21.58
CA ILE A 16 -0.70 9.49 -20.88
C ILE A 16 0.03 8.57 -21.85
N ILE A 17 -0.54 8.32 -23.04
CA ILE A 17 0.13 7.53 -24.08
C ILE A 17 1.50 8.12 -24.40
N ALA A 18 1.58 9.45 -24.64
CA ALA A 18 2.84 10.12 -24.93
C ALA A 18 3.86 9.97 -23.78
N LEU A 19 3.43 10.15 -22.53
CA LEU A 19 4.28 9.96 -21.36
C LEU A 19 4.72 8.49 -21.19
N THR A 20 3.86 7.52 -21.48
CA THR A 20 4.20 6.10 -21.42
C THR A 20 5.21 5.73 -22.50
N VAL A 21 4.99 6.16 -23.74
CA VAL A 21 5.94 5.94 -24.84
C VAL A 21 7.28 6.60 -24.52
N PHE A 22 7.28 7.85 -24.05
CA PHE A 22 8.50 8.54 -23.62
C PHE A 22 9.21 7.79 -22.49
N ALA A 23 8.48 7.35 -21.45
CA ALA A 23 9.04 6.58 -20.34
C ALA A 23 9.65 5.25 -20.80
N ILE A 24 8.99 4.51 -21.70
CA ILE A 24 9.51 3.26 -22.26
C ILE A 24 10.78 3.52 -23.08
N ILE A 25 10.76 4.53 -23.97
CA ILE A 25 11.93 4.89 -24.79
C ILE A 25 13.10 5.30 -23.89
N SER A 26 12.87 6.18 -22.92
CA SER A 26 13.91 6.60 -21.96
C SER A 26 14.44 5.43 -21.13
N PHE A 27 13.57 4.49 -20.72
CA PHE A 27 13.98 3.31 -19.97
C PHE A 27 14.81 2.33 -20.81
N VAL A 28 14.42 2.09 -22.07
CA VAL A 28 15.21 1.27 -22.99
C VAL A 28 16.56 1.93 -23.30
N PHE A 29 16.57 3.24 -23.56
CA PHE A 29 17.82 3.98 -23.78
C PHE A 29 18.73 3.92 -22.55
N PHE A 30 18.14 4.11 -21.35
CA PHE A 30 18.83 3.97 -20.09
C PHE A 30 19.45 2.57 -19.94
N LEU A 31 18.70 1.50 -20.18
CA LEU A 31 19.20 0.12 -20.10
C LEU A 31 20.35 -0.13 -21.09
N ILE A 32 20.21 0.30 -22.34
CA ILE A 32 21.25 0.11 -23.37
C ILE A 32 22.53 0.86 -22.97
N TRP A 33 22.40 2.10 -22.52
CA TRP A 33 23.54 2.91 -22.06
C TRP A 33 24.23 2.24 -20.87
N GLU A 34 23.45 1.84 -19.86
CA GLU A 34 23.95 1.23 -18.64
C GLU A 34 24.67 -0.11 -18.88
N PHE A 35 24.16 -0.94 -19.81
CA PHE A 35 24.81 -2.19 -20.19
C PHE A 35 26.10 -2.02 -21.01
N THR A 36 26.26 -0.88 -21.68
CA THR A 36 27.40 -0.62 -22.58
C THR A 36 28.48 0.23 -21.92
N GLU A 37 28.15 0.93 -20.83
CA GLU A 37 29.07 1.82 -20.11
C GLU A 37 30.14 1.04 -19.34
N LYS A 38 31.38 1.57 -19.33
CA LYS A 38 32.51 0.89 -18.67
C LYS A 38 32.44 0.99 -17.15
N ASN A 39 31.85 2.07 -16.64
CA ASN A 39 31.61 2.31 -15.22
C ASN A 39 30.11 2.61 -15.02
N PRO A 40 29.25 1.58 -15.04
CA PRO A 40 27.82 1.77 -14.84
C PRO A 40 27.52 2.37 -13.46
N ILE A 41 26.57 3.31 -13.42
CA ILE A 41 25.99 3.89 -12.20
C ILE A 41 25.11 2.86 -11.49
N ILE A 42 24.43 1.99 -12.24
CA ILE A 42 23.56 0.90 -11.79
C ILE A 42 24.17 -0.46 -12.18
N ASP A 43 24.68 -1.20 -11.20
CA ASP A 43 25.14 -2.56 -11.42
C ASP A 43 23.96 -3.54 -11.51
N ILE A 44 23.35 -3.67 -12.69
CA ILE A 44 22.21 -4.56 -12.96
C ILE A 44 22.57 -6.03 -12.66
N ARG A 45 23.86 -6.38 -12.67
CA ARG A 45 24.34 -7.75 -12.34
C ARG A 45 24.04 -8.13 -10.89
N LEU A 46 23.73 -7.16 -10.02
CA LEU A 46 23.24 -7.43 -8.67
C LEU A 46 21.96 -8.28 -8.67
N PHE A 47 21.08 -8.11 -9.67
CA PHE A 47 19.85 -8.92 -9.81
C PHE A 47 20.09 -10.39 -10.17
N ALA A 48 21.31 -10.77 -10.60
CA ALA A 48 21.67 -12.18 -10.76
C ALA A 48 21.79 -12.89 -9.39
N GLY A 49 22.01 -12.15 -8.31
CA GLY A 49 22.06 -12.67 -6.95
C GLY A 49 20.67 -12.95 -6.39
N ARG A 50 20.39 -14.20 -6.00
CA ARG A 50 19.10 -14.62 -5.42
C ARG A 50 18.64 -13.79 -4.22
N ASN A 51 19.59 -13.34 -3.38
CA ASN A 51 19.32 -12.54 -2.19
C ASN A 51 18.90 -11.12 -2.56
N PHE A 52 19.66 -10.50 -3.46
CA PHE A 52 19.36 -9.15 -3.96
C PHE A 52 18.04 -9.13 -4.74
N LEU A 53 17.82 -10.07 -5.67
CA LEU A 53 16.57 -10.16 -6.44
C LEU A 53 15.37 -10.42 -5.53
N GLY A 54 15.40 -11.49 -4.73
CA GLY A 54 14.28 -11.88 -3.88
C GLY A 54 13.98 -10.82 -2.82
N GLY A 55 15.01 -10.27 -2.17
CA GLY A 55 14.86 -9.19 -1.19
C GLY A 55 14.36 -7.89 -1.82
N THR A 56 14.90 -7.48 -2.97
CA THR A 56 14.46 -6.25 -3.67
C THR A 56 13.02 -6.36 -4.16
N VAL A 57 12.62 -7.49 -4.75
CA VAL A 57 11.24 -7.70 -5.19
C VAL A 57 10.30 -7.72 -3.98
N ALA A 58 10.65 -8.45 -2.92
CA ALA A 58 9.81 -8.53 -1.73
C ALA A 58 9.64 -7.19 -1.03
N ILE A 59 10.73 -6.43 -0.79
CA ILE A 59 10.64 -5.10 -0.17
C ILE A 59 9.86 -4.12 -1.04
N SER A 60 9.97 -4.23 -2.36
CA SER A 60 9.31 -3.30 -3.29
C SER A 60 7.81 -3.55 -3.36
N ILE A 61 7.37 -4.82 -3.47
CA ILE A 61 5.93 -5.14 -3.45
C ILE A 61 5.34 -4.80 -2.08
N ALA A 62 6.00 -5.19 -1.00
CA ALA A 62 5.52 -4.90 0.35
C ALA A 62 5.46 -3.39 0.63
N TYR A 63 6.47 -2.61 0.19
CA TYR A 63 6.45 -1.15 0.31
C TYR A 63 5.35 -0.51 -0.55
N ALA A 64 5.14 -1.02 -1.77
CA ALA A 64 4.04 -0.59 -2.62
C ALA A 64 2.68 -0.73 -1.93
N VAL A 65 2.38 -1.93 -1.39
CA VAL A 65 1.12 -2.18 -0.67
C VAL A 65 1.06 -1.35 0.62
N PHE A 66 2.12 -1.34 1.42
CA PHE A 66 2.18 -0.58 2.67
C PHE A 66 1.91 0.91 2.45
N PHE A 67 2.62 1.54 1.51
CA PHE A 67 2.53 2.98 1.27
C PHE A 67 1.18 3.36 0.64
N SER A 68 0.66 2.53 -0.27
CA SER A 68 -0.68 2.72 -0.84
C SER A 68 -1.77 2.75 0.25
N ASN A 69 -1.68 1.81 1.20
CA ASN A 69 -2.63 1.73 2.32
C ASN A 69 -2.47 2.88 3.33
N LEU A 70 -1.26 3.43 3.45
CA LEU A 70 -0.97 4.60 4.27
C LEU A 70 -1.64 5.87 3.71
N VAL A 71 -1.76 5.95 2.38
CA VAL A 71 -2.41 7.08 1.69
C VAL A 71 -3.93 6.95 1.63
N ILE A 72 -4.44 5.75 1.30
CA ILE A 72 -5.86 5.56 0.99
C ILE A 72 -6.77 5.70 2.22
N LEU A 73 -6.31 5.27 3.40
CA LEU A 73 -7.10 5.32 4.63
C LEU A 73 -7.46 6.76 5.02
N PRO A 74 -6.52 7.71 5.20
CA PRO A 74 -6.86 9.09 5.50
C PRO A 74 -7.62 9.77 4.35
N GLN A 75 -7.44 9.35 3.10
CA GLN A 75 -8.22 9.86 1.97
C GLN A 75 -9.69 9.44 2.08
N TRP A 76 -9.99 8.20 2.48
CA TRP A 76 -11.36 7.75 2.73
C TRP A 76 -11.98 8.46 3.93
N MET A 77 -11.25 8.61 5.03
CA MET A 77 -11.74 9.33 6.21
C MET A 77 -12.13 10.77 5.88
N GLN A 78 -11.29 11.47 5.10
CA GLN A 78 -11.56 12.85 4.69
C GLN A 78 -12.65 12.96 3.63
N GLY A 79 -12.74 12.00 2.71
CA GLY A 79 -13.68 12.05 1.60
C GLY A 79 -15.09 11.57 1.93
N PHE A 80 -15.24 10.68 2.93
CA PHE A 80 -16.50 9.95 3.16
C PHE A 80 -16.93 9.86 4.64
N LEU A 81 -16.09 10.22 5.61
CA LEU A 81 -16.46 10.25 7.04
C LEU A 81 -16.49 11.67 7.61
N ASP A 82 -16.36 12.70 6.77
CA ASP A 82 -16.28 14.12 7.18
C ASP A 82 -15.13 14.45 8.15
N TYR A 83 -14.07 13.64 8.18
CA TYR A 83 -12.89 13.95 8.99
C TYR A 83 -12.15 15.14 8.38
N ARG A 84 -11.79 16.12 9.20
CA ARG A 84 -10.83 17.15 8.78
C ARG A 84 -9.45 16.50 8.59
N SER A 85 -8.60 17.12 7.78
CA SER A 85 -7.24 16.61 7.54
C SER A 85 -6.43 16.41 8.82
N VAL A 86 -6.61 17.27 9.82
CA VAL A 86 -5.96 17.14 11.14
C VAL A 86 -6.47 15.91 11.89
N ASP A 87 -7.77 15.64 11.87
CA ASP A 87 -8.37 14.52 12.60
C ASP A 87 -8.00 13.18 11.96
N ALA A 88 -7.96 13.12 10.62
CA ALA A 88 -7.45 11.96 9.89
C ALA A 88 -5.96 11.72 10.15
N GLY A 89 -5.17 12.78 10.24
CA GLY A 89 -3.77 12.72 10.66
C GLY A 89 -3.61 12.17 12.09
N LEU A 90 -4.42 12.65 13.03
CA LEU A 90 -4.40 12.18 14.42
C LEU A 90 -4.83 10.72 14.56
N ALA A 91 -5.81 10.26 13.78
CA ALA A 91 -6.25 8.87 13.79
C ALA A 91 -5.20 7.91 13.21
N THR A 92 -4.35 8.39 12.29
CA THR A 92 -3.30 7.59 11.64
C THR A 92 -1.93 7.72 12.32
N ALA A 93 -1.71 8.77 13.11
CA ALA A 93 -0.46 9.03 13.84
C ALA A 93 0.03 7.89 14.77
N PRO A 94 -0.85 7.13 15.46
CA PRO A 94 -0.43 6.05 16.36
C PRO A 94 0.41 4.95 15.70
N LEU A 95 0.43 4.85 14.36
CA LEU A 95 1.32 3.97 13.59
C LEU A 95 2.78 4.05 14.07
N GLY A 96 3.27 5.25 14.36
CA GLY A 96 4.66 5.49 14.75
C GLY A 96 5.00 4.98 16.16
N ILE A 97 4.01 4.79 17.04
CA ILE A 97 4.26 4.48 18.46
C ILE A 97 4.97 3.14 18.60
N PHE A 98 4.37 2.05 18.11
CA PHE A 98 5.03 0.74 18.19
C PHE A 98 6.24 0.64 17.26
N ALA A 99 6.25 1.35 16.13
CA ALA A 99 7.41 1.38 15.25
C ALA A 99 8.66 1.92 15.96
N VAL A 100 8.53 3.03 16.68
CA VAL A 100 9.62 3.66 17.45
C VAL A 100 9.98 2.85 18.68
N LEU A 101 8.99 2.39 19.46
CA LEU A 101 9.24 1.63 20.69
C LEU A 101 9.94 0.28 20.42
N LEU A 102 9.65 -0.36 19.29
CA LEU A 102 10.24 -1.64 18.94
C LEU A 102 11.57 -1.53 18.17
N ALA A 103 11.96 -0.34 17.68
CA ALA A 103 13.21 -0.17 16.96
C ALA A 103 14.46 -0.62 17.76
N PRO A 104 14.64 -0.27 19.06
CA PRO A 104 15.76 -0.76 19.86
C PRO A 104 15.69 -2.28 20.10
N VAL A 105 14.48 -2.84 20.19
CA VAL A 105 14.28 -4.29 20.33
C VAL A 105 14.76 -4.99 19.07
N MET A 106 14.45 -4.46 17.90
CA MET A 106 14.92 -4.99 16.62
C MET A 106 16.44 -4.92 16.47
N ALA A 107 17.07 -3.83 16.91
CA ALA A 107 18.53 -3.72 16.91
C ALA A 107 19.21 -4.83 17.75
N LYS A 108 18.58 -5.23 18.88
CA LYS A 108 19.07 -6.32 19.74
C LYS A 108 18.72 -7.71 19.22
N LEU A 109 17.58 -7.86 18.54
CA LEU A 109 17.05 -9.13 18.06
C LEU A 109 17.70 -9.57 16.73
N MET A 110 18.04 -8.60 15.87
CA MET A 110 18.56 -8.84 14.53
C MET A 110 19.85 -9.69 14.49
N PRO A 111 20.88 -9.47 15.34
CA PRO A 111 22.10 -10.27 15.32
C PRO A 111 21.88 -11.73 15.74
N LYS A 112 20.78 -12.03 16.43
CA LYS A 112 20.49 -13.36 17.01
C LYS A 112 19.43 -14.14 16.23
N SER A 113 18.81 -13.53 15.21
CA SER A 113 17.64 -14.09 14.52
C SER A 113 17.90 -14.26 13.02
N ASP A 114 17.18 -15.19 12.38
CA ASP A 114 17.17 -15.29 10.92
C ASP A 114 16.31 -14.14 10.36
N ALA A 115 16.90 -13.32 9.48
CA ALA A 115 16.23 -12.20 8.85
C ALA A 115 14.95 -12.62 8.10
N ARG A 116 14.91 -13.84 7.53
CA ARG A 116 13.73 -14.37 6.84
C ARG A 116 12.55 -14.61 7.78
N VAL A 117 12.83 -15.04 9.01
CA VAL A 117 11.81 -15.25 10.03
C VAL A 117 11.22 -13.90 10.46
N LEU A 118 12.08 -12.90 10.72
CA LEU A 118 11.61 -11.56 11.09
C LEU A 118 10.78 -10.91 9.97
N ALA A 119 11.23 -11.02 8.70
CA ALA A 119 10.46 -10.55 7.55
C ALA A 119 9.12 -11.29 7.40
N THR A 120 9.09 -12.61 7.64
CA THR A 120 7.85 -13.40 7.60
C THR A 120 6.88 -12.93 8.69
N LEU A 121 7.37 -12.69 9.92
CA LEU A 121 6.54 -12.15 11.01
C LEU A 121 5.99 -10.76 10.68
N ALA A 122 6.79 -9.90 10.04
CA ALA A 122 6.31 -8.60 9.56
C ALA A 122 5.17 -8.77 8.55
N PHE A 123 5.32 -9.66 7.57
CA PHE A 123 4.32 -9.89 6.55
C PHE A 123 3.02 -10.49 7.10
N VAL A 124 3.12 -11.47 8.00
CA VAL A 124 1.95 -12.01 8.71
C VAL A 124 1.27 -10.92 9.56
N GLY A 125 2.05 -10.06 10.23
CA GLY A 125 1.52 -8.94 10.99
C GLY A 125 0.79 -7.92 10.13
N PHE A 126 1.35 -7.54 8.97
CA PHE A 126 0.65 -6.67 8.01
C PHE A 126 -0.62 -7.33 7.47
N ALA A 127 -0.56 -8.63 7.14
CA ALA A 127 -1.73 -9.36 6.67
C ALA A 127 -2.85 -9.38 7.72
N ALA A 128 -2.52 -9.62 8.99
CA ALA A 128 -3.49 -9.60 10.08
C ALA A 128 -4.13 -8.21 10.24
N VAL A 129 -3.31 -7.14 10.24
CA VAL A 129 -3.80 -5.77 10.36
C VAL A 129 -4.72 -5.40 9.19
N PHE A 130 -4.32 -5.69 7.94
CA PHE A 130 -5.16 -5.37 6.79
C PHE A 130 -6.41 -6.24 6.71
N PHE A 131 -6.34 -7.49 7.19
CA PHE A 131 -7.55 -8.30 7.35
C PHE A 131 -8.52 -7.67 8.37
N MET A 132 -8.03 -7.20 9.51
CA MET A 132 -8.86 -6.46 10.48
C MET A 132 -9.53 -5.22 9.84
N ARG A 133 -8.79 -4.48 9.00
CA ARG A 133 -9.32 -3.31 8.29
C ARG A 133 -10.32 -3.64 7.19
N SER A 134 -10.33 -4.87 6.66
CA SER A 134 -11.27 -5.30 5.62
C SER A 134 -12.71 -5.45 6.10
N HIS A 135 -12.97 -5.19 7.39
CA HIS A 135 -14.29 -5.28 8.01
C HIS A 135 -14.82 -3.94 8.49
N TYR A 136 -14.34 -2.82 7.93
CA TYR A 136 -14.88 -1.51 8.29
C TYR A 136 -16.32 -1.32 7.83
N THR A 137 -17.02 -0.48 8.58
CA THR A 137 -18.40 -0.05 8.34
C THR A 137 -18.44 1.46 8.14
N THR A 138 -19.48 2.00 7.51
CA THR A 138 -19.67 3.46 7.37
C THR A 138 -19.84 4.18 8.72
N GLY A 139 -20.41 3.49 9.72
CA GLY A 139 -20.52 3.98 11.10
C GLY A 139 -19.35 3.61 12.01
N VAL A 140 -18.16 3.39 11.46
CA VAL A 140 -16.99 2.97 12.24
C VAL A 140 -16.60 4.03 13.27
N ASP A 141 -16.33 3.59 14.51
CA ASP A 141 -15.86 4.47 15.57
C ASP A 141 -14.35 4.73 15.45
N THR A 142 -13.89 5.83 16.04
CA THR A 142 -12.48 6.25 16.01
C THR A 142 -11.53 5.17 16.55
N TRP A 143 -11.93 4.40 17.56
CA TRP A 143 -11.05 3.39 18.15
C TRP A 143 -10.86 2.20 17.21
N THR A 144 -11.91 1.78 16.50
CA THR A 144 -11.84 0.75 15.46
C THR A 144 -10.93 1.16 14.29
N LEU A 145 -10.75 2.46 14.03
CA LEU A 145 -9.75 2.97 13.06
C LEU A 145 -8.33 3.05 13.63
N VAL A 146 -8.21 3.50 14.88
CA VAL A 146 -6.93 3.74 15.55
C VAL A 146 -6.23 2.42 15.91
N LEU A 147 -6.96 1.43 16.42
CA LEU A 147 -6.38 0.19 16.93
C LEU A 147 -5.61 -0.59 15.85
N PRO A 148 -6.15 -0.88 14.65
CA PRO A 148 -5.37 -1.51 13.58
C PRO A 148 -4.16 -0.67 13.16
N THR A 149 -4.28 0.65 13.21
CA THR A 149 -3.20 1.57 12.84
C THR A 149 -2.07 1.58 13.86
N LEU A 150 -2.40 1.58 15.14
CA LEU A 150 -1.43 1.39 16.21
C LEU A 150 -0.73 0.04 16.05
N LEU A 151 -1.49 -1.05 15.90
CA LEU A 151 -0.95 -2.41 15.72
C LEU A 151 -0.06 -2.54 14.47
N GLN A 152 -0.34 -1.80 13.40
CA GLN A 152 0.49 -1.73 12.19
C GLN A 152 1.93 -1.25 12.48
N GLY A 153 2.17 -0.51 13.56
CA GLY A 153 3.51 -0.10 13.97
C GLY A 153 4.43 -1.29 14.28
N ILE A 154 3.87 -2.41 14.75
CA ILE A 154 4.62 -3.64 15.07
C ILE A 154 5.27 -4.22 13.81
N PRO A 155 4.51 -4.68 12.78
CA PRO A 155 5.13 -5.21 11.57
C PRO A 155 6.00 -4.18 10.85
N THR A 156 5.71 -2.88 10.98
CA THR A 156 6.56 -1.81 10.41
C THR A 156 7.98 -1.83 11.02
N ALA A 157 8.13 -2.03 12.33
CA ALA A 157 9.45 -2.17 12.95
C ALA A 157 10.21 -3.41 12.46
N LEU A 158 9.50 -4.50 12.18
CA LEU A 158 10.04 -5.77 11.72
C LEU A 158 10.28 -5.83 10.20
N PHE A 159 9.90 -4.78 9.45
CA PHE A 159 9.84 -4.83 7.99
C PHE A 159 11.15 -4.44 7.30
N PHE A 160 11.64 -3.21 7.56
CA PHE A 160 12.72 -2.62 6.75
C PHE A 160 14.09 -3.24 7.01
N VAL A 161 14.43 -3.46 8.29
CA VAL A 161 15.77 -3.91 8.68
C VAL A 161 16.09 -5.32 8.14
N PRO A 162 15.25 -6.36 8.34
CA PRO A 162 15.60 -7.70 7.88
C PRO A 162 15.60 -7.82 6.35
N LEU A 163 14.72 -7.12 5.65
CA LEU A 163 14.72 -7.12 4.18
C LEU A 163 15.98 -6.46 3.62
N THR A 164 16.40 -5.33 4.20
CA THR A 164 17.67 -4.69 3.85
C THR A 164 18.86 -5.62 4.14
N ALA A 165 18.85 -6.32 5.27
CA ALA A 165 19.88 -7.31 5.60
C ALA A 165 19.95 -8.45 4.58
N ILE A 166 18.80 -8.95 4.11
CA ILE A 166 18.73 -9.97 3.05
C ILE A 166 19.31 -9.42 1.74
N ILE A 167 18.89 -8.21 1.32
CA ILE A 167 19.32 -7.59 0.05
C ILE A 167 20.84 -7.43 -0.01
N LEU A 168 21.44 -6.97 1.10
CA LEU A 168 22.88 -6.71 1.17
C LEU A 168 23.71 -7.95 1.49
N SER A 169 23.06 -9.09 1.77
CA SER A 169 23.74 -10.30 2.21
C SER A 169 24.61 -10.94 1.13
N GLY A 170 25.90 -11.12 1.45
CA GLY A 170 26.89 -11.74 0.57
C GLY A 170 27.50 -10.80 -0.47
N LEU A 171 27.20 -9.50 -0.40
CA LEU A 171 27.83 -8.50 -1.24
C LEU A 171 29.18 -8.06 -0.68
N ALA A 172 30.16 -7.86 -1.56
CA ALA A 172 31.42 -7.25 -1.19
C ALA A 172 31.20 -5.79 -0.73
N PRO A 173 31.98 -5.26 0.23
CA PRO A 173 31.77 -3.92 0.80
C PRO A 173 31.71 -2.79 -0.24
N ASN A 174 32.47 -2.91 -1.34
CA ASN A 174 32.48 -1.94 -2.43
C ASN A 174 31.18 -1.93 -3.27
N ARG A 175 30.35 -2.97 -3.20
CA ARG A 175 29.06 -3.05 -3.92
C ARG A 175 27.86 -2.66 -3.08
N ILE A 176 28.02 -2.56 -1.75
CA ILE A 176 26.92 -2.23 -0.83
C ILE A 176 26.25 -0.89 -1.17
N PRO A 177 26.99 0.22 -1.44
CA PRO A 177 26.35 1.49 -1.77
C PRO A 177 25.50 1.44 -3.03
N ALA A 178 26.01 0.80 -4.10
CA ALA A 178 25.28 0.64 -5.35
C ALA A 178 24.02 -0.23 -5.17
N ALA A 179 24.12 -1.33 -4.41
CA ALA A 179 22.99 -2.19 -4.09
C ALA A 179 21.91 -1.50 -3.24
N ALA A 180 22.32 -0.73 -2.22
CA ALA A 180 21.41 0.06 -1.41
C ALA A 180 20.69 1.12 -2.25
N GLY A 181 21.42 1.85 -3.11
CA GLY A 181 20.84 2.83 -4.02
C GLY A 181 19.84 2.23 -5.00
N LEU A 182 20.21 1.12 -5.66
CA LEU A 182 19.35 0.44 -6.62
C LEU A 182 18.09 -0.16 -5.98
N SER A 183 18.22 -0.86 -4.84
CA SER A 183 17.07 -1.43 -4.13
C SER A 183 16.13 -0.34 -3.60
N ASN A 184 16.67 0.79 -3.13
CA ASN A 184 15.88 1.94 -2.72
C ASN A 184 15.12 2.55 -3.91
N PHE A 185 15.78 2.72 -5.06
CA PHE A 185 15.14 3.23 -6.27
C PHE A 185 13.94 2.34 -6.67
N VAL A 186 14.14 1.02 -6.78
CA VAL A 186 13.07 0.08 -7.14
C VAL A 186 11.94 0.11 -6.10
N ARG A 187 12.28 0.16 -4.82
CA ARG A 187 11.30 0.24 -3.72
C ARG A 187 10.44 1.49 -3.83
N VAL A 188 11.03 2.68 -3.96
CA VAL A 188 10.31 3.95 -4.05
C VAL A 188 9.50 4.03 -5.34
N PHE A 189 10.06 3.57 -6.46
CA PHE A 189 9.35 3.48 -7.74
C PHE A 189 8.10 2.58 -7.63
N ALA A 190 8.24 1.39 -7.04
CA ALA A 190 7.13 0.49 -6.79
C ALA A 190 6.10 1.11 -5.82
N GLY A 191 6.54 1.89 -4.84
CA GLY A 191 5.71 2.72 -3.96
C GLY A 191 4.75 3.64 -4.73
N ALA A 192 5.30 4.43 -5.66
CA ALA A 192 4.52 5.34 -6.49
C ALA A 192 3.56 4.59 -7.43
N VAL A 193 4.06 3.57 -8.13
CA VAL A 193 3.24 2.72 -9.02
C VAL A 193 2.09 2.07 -8.25
N GLY A 194 2.38 1.47 -7.10
CA GLY A 194 1.40 0.81 -6.24
C GLY A 194 0.31 1.76 -5.78
N THR A 195 0.69 2.98 -5.37
CA THR A 195 -0.27 3.98 -4.89
C THR A 195 -1.25 4.38 -5.98
N SER A 196 -0.77 4.58 -7.20
CA SER A 196 -1.61 4.86 -8.37
C SER A 196 -2.56 3.69 -8.71
N LEU A 197 -2.04 2.45 -8.71
CA LEU A 197 -2.83 1.25 -8.97
C LEU A 197 -3.91 1.03 -7.91
N VAL A 198 -3.59 1.20 -6.63
CA VAL A 198 -4.54 1.05 -5.53
C VAL A 198 -5.59 2.16 -5.55
N SER A 199 -5.20 3.41 -5.81
CA SER A 199 -6.15 4.53 -5.94
C SER A 199 -7.14 4.30 -7.08
N THR A 200 -6.65 3.86 -8.24
CA THR A 200 -7.50 3.50 -9.39
C THR A 200 -8.36 2.27 -9.10
N GLY A 201 -7.76 1.24 -8.49
CA GLY A 201 -8.46 0.03 -8.08
C GLY A 201 -9.59 0.32 -7.12
N TRP A 202 -9.35 1.17 -6.11
CA TRP A 202 -10.37 1.61 -5.18
C TRP A 202 -11.52 2.31 -5.88
N ASN A 203 -11.21 3.28 -6.75
CA ASN A 203 -12.24 3.97 -7.55
C ASN A 203 -13.09 3.00 -8.37
N ASN A 204 -12.46 2.02 -9.04
CA ASN A 204 -13.17 1.03 -9.84
C ASN A 204 -14.05 0.11 -8.97
N ARG A 205 -13.58 -0.28 -7.79
CA ARG A 205 -14.38 -1.07 -6.83
C ARG A 205 -15.54 -0.23 -6.26
N THR A 206 -15.32 1.05 -5.98
CA THR A 206 -16.39 1.98 -5.58
C THR A 206 -17.47 2.07 -6.65
N ILE A 207 -17.11 2.25 -7.92
CA ILE A 207 -18.07 2.27 -9.04
C ILE A 207 -18.85 0.95 -9.14
N LEU A 208 -18.15 -0.18 -9.01
CA LEU A 208 -18.76 -1.52 -9.05
C LEU A 208 -19.78 -1.72 -7.91
N HIS A 209 -19.40 -1.38 -6.68
CA HIS A 209 -20.31 -1.50 -5.53
C HIS A 209 -21.46 -0.51 -5.61
N HIS A 210 -21.20 0.70 -6.12
CA HIS A 210 -22.24 1.70 -6.34
C HIS A 210 -23.28 1.17 -7.33
N SER A 211 -22.87 0.63 -8.47
CA SER A 211 -23.82 0.06 -9.45
C SER A 211 -24.63 -1.10 -8.87
N GLN A 212 -24.00 -1.98 -8.09
CA GLN A 212 -24.67 -3.12 -7.44
C GLN A 212 -25.69 -2.68 -6.38
N LEU A 213 -25.37 -1.64 -5.60
CA LEU A 213 -26.30 -1.07 -4.63
C LEU A 213 -27.44 -0.33 -5.35
N ALA A 214 -27.14 0.42 -6.41
CA ALA A 214 -28.10 1.17 -7.21
C ALA A 214 -29.11 0.27 -7.95
N GLU A 215 -28.72 -0.96 -8.32
CA GLU A 215 -29.66 -1.95 -8.87
C GLU A 215 -30.81 -2.30 -7.90
N GLN A 216 -30.56 -2.20 -6.59
CA GLN A 216 -31.58 -2.42 -5.57
C GLN A 216 -32.46 -1.18 -5.34
N THR A 217 -32.07 -0.04 -5.88
CA THR A 217 -32.68 1.30 -5.76
C THR A 217 -33.76 1.53 -6.83
N SER A 218 -34.56 0.50 -7.13
CA SER A 218 -35.63 0.60 -8.12
C SER A 218 -36.91 1.17 -7.51
N VAL A 219 -37.65 2.00 -8.25
CA VAL A 219 -39.03 2.43 -7.90
C VAL A 219 -39.97 1.23 -7.72
N ASN A 220 -39.62 0.08 -8.32
CA ASN A 220 -40.37 -1.17 -8.17
C ASN A 220 -39.98 -1.96 -6.91
N ASN A 221 -38.95 -1.54 -6.16
CA ASN A 221 -38.55 -2.17 -4.90
C ASN A 221 -39.29 -1.50 -3.74
N PRO A 222 -40.26 -2.18 -3.09
CA PRO A 222 -41.07 -1.60 -2.03
C PRO A 222 -40.24 -1.21 -0.80
N VAL A 223 -39.11 -1.88 -0.54
CA VAL A 223 -38.20 -1.54 0.57
C VAL A 223 -37.54 -0.18 0.32
N PHE A 224 -37.14 0.08 -0.93
CA PHE A 224 -36.53 1.34 -1.30
C PHE A 224 -37.52 2.50 -1.27
N THR A 225 -38.71 2.32 -1.85
CA THR A 225 -39.75 3.37 -1.84
C THR A 225 -40.19 3.71 -0.43
N GLN A 226 -40.41 2.71 0.44
CA GLN A 226 -40.74 2.95 1.86
C GLN A 226 -39.61 3.65 2.61
N GLY A 227 -38.35 3.32 2.33
CA GLY A 227 -37.19 4.00 2.91
C GLY A 227 -37.09 5.46 2.50
N LEU A 228 -37.32 5.77 1.22
CA LEU A 228 -37.38 7.13 0.71
C LEU A 228 -38.52 7.93 1.31
N ASP A 229 -39.73 7.36 1.40
CA ASP A 229 -40.89 8.02 1.99
C ASP A 229 -40.65 8.35 3.47
N ALA A 230 -40.03 7.44 4.22
CA ALA A 230 -39.65 7.66 5.61
C ALA A 230 -38.59 8.77 5.75
N LEU A 231 -37.60 8.78 4.86
CA LEU A 231 -36.56 9.81 4.82
C LEU A 231 -37.15 11.18 4.48
N GLN A 232 -38.05 11.24 3.51
CA GLN A 232 -38.77 12.46 3.14
C GLN A 232 -39.59 12.99 4.31
N ALA A 233 -40.32 12.11 5.00
CA ALA A 233 -41.10 12.47 6.19
C ALA A 233 -40.21 13.00 7.33
N THR A 234 -39.03 12.44 7.51
CA THR A 234 -38.07 12.84 8.57
C THR A 234 -37.40 14.17 8.27
N LEU A 235 -37.00 14.40 7.01
CA LEU A 235 -36.35 15.63 6.58
C LEU A 235 -37.33 16.79 6.38
N GLY A 236 -38.64 16.51 6.27
CA GLY A 236 -39.66 17.50 5.90
C GLY A 236 -39.40 18.14 4.52
N GLY A 237 -38.63 17.44 3.68
CA GLY A 237 -38.05 17.97 2.44
C GLY A 237 -38.78 17.51 1.18
N SER A 238 -38.28 17.96 0.02
CA SER A 238 -38.76 17.47 -1.28
C SER A 238 -38.25 16.04 -1.57
N PRO A 239 -38.91 15.29 -2.46
CA PRO A 239 -38.42 13.99 -2.91
C PRO A 239 -36.98 14.05 -3.46
N ASP A 240 -36.63 15.15 -4.13
CA ASP A 240 -35.28 15.36 -4.67
C ASP A 240 -34.22 15.48 -3.57
N GLN A 241 -34.56 16.10 -2.43
CA GLN A 241 -33.66 16.20 -1.29
C GLN A 241 -33.44 14.84 -0.61
N ALA A 242 -34.51 14.05 -0.47
CA ALA A 242 -34.41 12.69 0.07
C ALA A 242 -33.55 11.79 -0.84
N MET A 243 -33.73 11.90 -2.17
CA MET A 243 -32.92 11.18 -3.14
C MET A 243 -31.45 11.59 -3.10
N ALA A 244 -31.15 12.89 -3.02
CA ALA A 244 -29.77 13.38 -2.93
C ALA A 244 -29.05 12.87 -1.65
N TYR A 245 -29.75 12.83 -0.52
CA TYR A 245 -29.21 12.28 0.72
C TYR A 245 -28.96 10.77 0.59
N PHE A 246 -29.92 10.04 0.01
CA PHE A 246 -29.77 8.61 -0.25
C PHE A 246 -28.56 8.32 -1.15
N GLU A 247 -28.41 9.06 -2.25
CA GLU A 247 -27.28 8.91 -3.18
C GLU A 247 -25.94 9.18 -2.49
N HIS A 248 -25.87 10.20 -1.64
CA HIS A 248 -24.66 10.48 -0.86
C HIS A 248 -24.30 9.32 0.09
N SER A 249 -25.29 8.77 0.79
CA SER A 249 -25.11 7.61 1.67
C SER A 249 -24.69 6.35 0.91
N LEU A 250 -25.33 6.08 -0.23
CA LEU A 250 -25.03 4.94 -1.09
C LEU A 250 -23.59 5.05 -1.62
N ASN A 251 -23.16 6.22 -2.05
CA ASN A 251 -21.78 6.47 -2.49
C ASN A 251 -20.77 6.26 -1.36
N ALA A 252 -21.06 6.72 -0.14
CA ALA A 252 -20.20 6.48 1.03
C ALA A 252 -20.07 4.98 1.36
N GLN A 253 -21.18 4.23 1.26
CA GLN A 253 -21.18 2.78 1.46
C GLN A 253 -20.41 2.04 0.37
N ALA A 254 -20.61 2.41 -0.90
CA ALA A 254 -19.86 1.83 -2.02
C ALA A 254 -18.36 2.07 -1.89
N ALA A 255 -17.94 3.28 -1.48
CA ALA A 255 -16.55 3.62 -1.27
C ALA A 255 -15.93 2.82 -0.12
N MET A 256 -16.67 2.60 0.96
CA MET A 256 -16.24 1.76 2.07
C MET A 256 -16.09 0.28 1.65
N LEU A 257 -17.02 -0.27 0.86
CA LEU A 257 -16.91 -1.64 0.35
C LEU A 257 -15.68 -1.79 -0.56
N GLY A 258 -15.45 -0.82 -1.45
CA GLY A 258 -14.26 -0.80 -2.29
C GLY A 258 -12.97 -0.70 -1.48
N LEU A 259 -12.97 0.05 -0.38
CA LEU A 259 -11.82 0.15 0.52
C LEU A 259 -11.56 -1.18 1.24
N ASN A 260 -12.61 -1.85 1.72
CA ASN A 260 -12.52 -3.16 2.36
C ASN A 260 -11.90 -4.21 1.43
N ASP A 261 -12.26 -4.19 0.14
CA ASP A 261 -11.65 -5.05 -0.87
C ASP A 261 -10.15 -4.80 -1.01
N ILE A 262 -9.73 -3.54 -1.06
CA ILE A 262 -8.31 -3.18 -1.13
C ILE A 262 -7.55 -3.70 0.08
N PHE A 263 -8.11 -3.56 1.29
CA PHE A 263 -7.51 -4.10 2.51
C PHE A 263 -7.43 -5.62 2.49
N TRP A 264 -8.49 -6.29 2.04
CA TRP A 264 -8.50 -7.75 1.91
C TRP A 264 -7.44 -8.25 0.90
N ILE A 265 -7.39 -7.65 -0.30
CA ILE A 265 -6.38 -7.96 -1.33
C ILE A 265 -4.97 -7.70 -0.78
N SER A 266 -4.77 -6.59 -0.07
CA SER A 266 -3.50 -6.24 0.56
C SER A 266 -3.06 -7.32 1.56
N SER A 267 -3.99 -7.83 2.37
CA SER A 267 -3.73 -8.94 3.30
C SER A 267 -3.24 -10.19 2.57
N VAL A 268 -3.94 -10.59 1.50
CA VAL A 268 -3.57 -11.74 0.67
C VAL A 268 -2.19 -11.55 0.04
N ILE A 269 -1.88 -10.36 -0.48
CA ILE A 269 -0.58 -10.06 -1.09
C ILE A 269 0.54 -10.25 -0.07
N PHE A 270 0.39 -9.77 1.17
CA PHE A 270 1.43 -9.94 2.19
C PHE A 270 1.72 -11.41 2.50
N ILE A 271 0.69 -12.26 2.55
CA ILE A 271 0.88 -13.71 2.69
C ILE A 271 1.54 -14.31 1.44
N ALA A 272 1.12 -13.89 0.25
CA ALA A 272 1.65 -14.39 -1.02
C ALA A 272 3.14 -14.04 -1.26
N ILE A 273 3.66 -12.98 -0.63
CA ILE A 273 5.09 -12.62 -0.72
C ILE A 273 5.95 -13.53 0.16
N VAL A 274 5.41 -14.17 1.21
CA VAL A 274 6.20 -14.97 2.16
C VAL A 274 7.08 -16.02 1.46
N PRO A 275 6.58 -16.87 0.54
CA PRO A 275 7.40 -17.87 -0.15
C PRO A 275 8.62 -17.26 -0.87
N LEU A 276 8.51 -16.04 -1.40
CA LEU A 276 9.59 -15.35 -2.10
C LEU A 276 10.80 -15.09 -1.18
N ILE A 277 10.55 -14.78 0.10
CA ILE A 277 11.60 -14.58 1.10
C ILE A 277 12.37 -15.87 1.36
N TRP A 278 11.68 -17.01 1.37
CA TRP A 278 12.29 -18.30 1.66
C TRP A 278 13.16 -18.85 0.51
N VAL A 279 13.02 -18.29 -0.70
CA VAL A 279 13.94 -18.54 -1.83
C VAL A 279 15.33 -17.92 -1.58
N THR A 280 15.41 -16.89 -0.73
CA THR A 280 16.68 -16.23 -0.37
C THR A 280 17.53 -17.08 0.59
N LYS A 281 18.84 -16.95 0.48
CA LYS A 281 19.84 -17.62 1.31
C LYS A 281 20.79 -16.58 1.95
N PRO A 282 20.31 -15.77 2.90
CA PRO A 282 21.15 -14.80 3.58
C PRO A 282 22.20 -15.50 4.47
N SER A 283 23.42 -15.00 4.48
CA SER A 283 24.46 -15.38 5.45
C SER A 283 24.22 -14.74 6.82
N LYS A 284 24.58 -15.43 7.90
CA LYS A 284 24.42 -14.93 9.28
C LYS A 284 25.20 -13.63 9.56
N ASP A 285 26.31 -13.40 8.85
CA ASP A 285 27.16 -12.21 9.04
C ASP A 285 26.57 -10.92 8.45
N ALA A 286 25.60 -11.03 7.53
CA ALA A 286 24.97 -9.87 6.90
C ALA A 286 24.06 -9.07 7.84
N SER A 287 23.55 -9.70 8.91
CA SER A 287 22.69 -9.06 9.92
C SER A 287 23.39 -7.93 10.68
N ALA A 288 24.72 -7.95 10.78
CA ALA A 288 25.50 -6.91 11.46
C ALA A 288 25.71 -5.65 10.59
N ALA A 289 25.81 -5.79 9.27
CA ALA A 289 26.02 -4.66 8.35
C ALA A 289 24.76 -3.80 8.13
N ALA A 290 23.56 -4.40 8.22
CA ALA A 290 22.30 -3.71 7.97
C ALA A 290 21.87 -2.74 9.08
N ALA A 291 22.31 -2.97 10.33
CA ALA A 291 21.99 -2.11 11.47
C ALA A 291 22.53 -0.67 11.31
N GLY A 292 23.59 -0.48 10.51
CA GLY A 292 24.11 0.85 10.17
C GLY A 292 23.45 1.52 8.96
N ALA A 293 22.75 0.76 8.10
CA ALA A 293 22.15 1.25 6.85
C ALA A 293 20.64 1.51 6.97
N GLY A 294 19.95 0.89 7.94
CA GLY A 294 18.51 1.05 8.15
C GLY A 294 18.07 2.32 8.89
N GLY A 295 19.01 3.22 9.18
CA GLY A 295 18.79 4.47 9.93
C GLY A 295 18.51 5.71 9.06
N HIS A 296 18.21 5.54 7.78
CA HIS A 296 17.94 6.63 6.83
C HIS A 296 16.56 6.49 6.18
#